data_AF-A0A8J2WBS6-F1
#
_entry.id   AF-A0A8J2WBS6-F1
#
_cell.length_a   1.000
_cell.length_b   1.000
_cell.length_c   1.000
_cell.angle_alpha   90.00
_cell.angle_beta   90.00
_cell.angle_gamma   90.00
#
_symmetry.space_group_name_H-M   'P 1'
#
loop_
_entity.id
_entity.type
_entity.pdbx_description
1 polymer ?
#
loop_
_entity_poly.entity_id
_entity_poly.type
_entity_poly.pdbx_seq_one_letter_code
_entity_poly.pdbx_strand_id
1 'polypeptide(L)'
;MKLCLCWTGKLFCRADVSFALDSFPFDTFTRSVVSLRITQNAVRKTITAALLLEIYTIYYPNLLSPLPNNTGLRTTPRIKRRFAVFGCSTPEKNSHRGFDYVFYLPLTVLAWQRIGFESIILIIGEKKEWQVHPILSYVLDNLERQSDATVIFIPAKVENRMMLSQTARIFVANMKEFPGIDTDYIMTTDSDLWPLLKEHYYLPPEIDRQLFLVHSKCCGPFTHDGRSYRMLPMSHIGASAATWKEIINTNSTQFYGNDSASILNYFEQFFGERVHRRVIFASDEWSLDQKLVSIRVDQWIRHQSSRRESVYEVSDEGLYRIDRSSWNADKIRPSSFRNYFDTHLLIDGFMPDKWDSIKPLLNLMYNKSTFGSEWCNRYAARFYKLFIKWKTSSSSAK
;
A
#
# COMPACT_ATOMS: atom_id res chain seq x y z
N MET A 1 27.59 -1.23 -19.10
CA MET A 1 26.27 -1.36 -19.77
C MET A 1 26.46 -1.03 -21.24
N LYS A 2 26.41 -2.02 -22.14
CA LYS A 2 26.56 -1.83 -23.59
C LYS A 2 25.18 -1.64 -24.20
N LEU A 3 24.94 -0.50 -24.86
CA LEU A 3 23.73 -0.28 -25.66
C LEU A 3 24.09 -0.47 -27.14
N CYS A 4 23.43 -1.42 -27.78
CA CYS A 4 23.44 -1.59 -29.23
C CYS A 4 22.31 -0.73 -29.81
N LEU A 5 22.64 0.18 -30.72
CA LEU A 5 21.67 0.94 -31.51
C LEU A 5 21.94 0.65 -32.99
N CYS A 6 21.01 -0.04 -33.64
CA CYS A 6 20.93 -0.06 -35.10
C CYS A 6 20.26 1.24 -35.56
N TRP A 7 20.92 1.97 -36.45
CA TRP A 7 20.34 3.14 -37.11
C TRP A 7 20.77 3.18 -38.58
N THR A 8 19.79 3.42 -39.46
CA THR A 8 19.95 3.62 -40.90
C THR A 8 19.83 5.12 -41.20
N GLY A 9 20.81 5.69 -41.89
CA GLY A 9 20.67 7.00 -42.55
C GLY A 9 21.60 8.11 -42.08
N LYS A 10 22.74 8.22 -42.78
CA LYS A 10 23.66 9.36 -42.99
C LYS A 10 23.35 10.69 -42.26
N LEU A 11 24.16 11.00 -41.23
CA LEU A 11 24.86 12.29 -41.06
C LEU A 11 25.96 12.10 -39.99
N PHE A 12 27.22 12.36 -40.33
CA PHE A 12 28.34 12.30 -39.36
C PHE A 12 28.46 13.64 -38.64
N CYS A 13 28.20 13.68 -37.34
CA CYS A 13 28.64 14.76 -36.44
C CYS A 13 29.57 14.16 -35.38
N ARG A 14 30.82 14.60 -35.35
CA ARG A 14 31.76 14.27 -34.27
C ARG A 14 31.53 15.27 -33.14
N ALA A 15 31.14 14.79 -31.96
CA ALA A 15 31.04 15.61 -30.76
C ALA A 15 32.22 15.24 -29.85
N ASP A 16 33.14 16.17 -29.65
CA ASP A 16 34.18 16.05 -28.62
C ASP A 16 33.63 16.61 -27.31
N VAL A 17 33.55 15.75 -26.29
CA VAL A 17 33.15 16.14 -24.93
C VAL A 17 34.41 16.18 -24.07
N SER A 18 34.90 17.37 -23.77
CA SER A 18 36.01 17.59 -22.84
C SER A 18 35.47 17.90 -21.45
N PHE A 19 35.84 17.11 -20.45
CA PHE A 19 35.62 17.42 -19.04
C PHE A 19 36.87 18.12 -18.50
N ALA A 20 36.73 19.37 -18.06
CA ALA A 20 37.72 20.02 -17.22
C ALA A 20 37.24 19.94 -15.77
N LEU A 21 37.98 19.23 -14.92
CA LEU A 21 37.75 19.16 -13.48
C LEU A 21 38.96 19.78 -12.80
N ASP A 22 38.84 21.04 -12.38
CA ASP A 22 39.80 21.66 -11.47
C ASP A 22 39.33 21.44 -10.03
N SER A 23 40.26 21.02 -9.18
CA SER A 23 40.07 20.65 -7.78
C SER A 23 40.03 21.88 -6.86
N PHE A 24 38.93 22.10 -6.14
CA PHE A 24 38.84 22.99 -4.96
C PHE A 24 37.83 22.46 -3.92
N PRO A 25 37.98 22.81 -2.62
CA PRO A 25 37.42 22.06 -1.50
C PRO A 25 35.97 22.43 -1.15
N PHE A 26 35.38 21.53 -0.36
CA PHE A 26 33.99 21.46 0.11
C PHE A 26 33.39 22.75 0.67
N ASP A 27 32.21 23.08 0.14
CA ASP A 27 30.94 23.48 0.78
C ASP A 27 30.24 24.60 0.00
N THR A 28 29.55 24.22 -1.09
CA THR A 28 28.42 24.98 -1.66
C THR A 28 27.74 24.17 -2.75
N PHE A 29 26.40 24.26 -2.83
CA PHE A 29 25.53 23.70 -3.87
C PHE A 29 26.11 23.94 -5.28
N THR A 30 26.56 22.90 -5.97
CA THR A 30 27.05 23.00 -7.35
C THR A 30 25.91 22.77 -8.35
N ARG A 31 25.44 23.84 -8.98
CA ARG A 31 24.68 23.74 -10.24
C ARG A 31 25.65 23.37 -11.36
N SER A 32 25.55 22.14 -11.86
CA SER A 32 26.30 21.74 -13.05
C SER A 32 25.51 22.13 -14.30
N VAL A 33 25.97 23.14 -15.04
CA VAL A 33 25.42 23.48 -16.35
C VAL A 33 26.20 22.69 -17.41
N VAL A 34 25.53 21.71 -18.03
CA VAL A 34 26.09 21.03 -19.20
C VAL A 34 25.80 21.91 -20.43
N SER A 35 26.82 22.61 -20.93
CA SER A 35 26.72 23.36 -22.17
C SER A 35 27.10 22.45 -23.34
N LEU A 36 26.13 22.15 -24.21
CA LEU A 36 26.39 21.44 -25.46
C LEU A 36 26.69 22.47 -26.55
N ARG A 37 27.93 22.54 -27.04
CA ARG A 37 28.27 23.35 -28.22
C ARG A 37 28.15 22.51 -29.49
N ILE A 38 27.14 22.81 -30.30
CA ILE A 38 27.01 22.25 -31.65
C ILE A 38 27.53 23.29 -32.63
N THR A 39 28.68 23.03 -33.24
CA THR A 39 29.24 23.86 -34.31
C THR A 39 28.75 23.34 -35.65
N GLN A 40 27.79 24.02 -36.29
CA GLN A 40 27.46 23.77 -37.69
C GLN A 40 28.36 24.63 -38.59
N ASN A 41 29.18 23.98 -39.41
CA ASN A 41 29.94 24.63 -40.47
C ASN A 41 29.01 25.01 -41.62
N ALA A 42 28.49 26.24 -41.57
CA ALA A 42 28.14 27.14 -42.67
C ALA A 42 26.96 28.02 -42.22
N VAL A 43 27.18 29.33 -42.24
CA VAL A 43 26.24 30.42 -41.86
C VAL A 43 26.10 30.65 -40.34
N ARG A 44 26.73 31.75 -39.88
CA ARG A 44 26.72 32.26 -38.51
C ARG A 44 25.30 32.49 -37.98
N LYS A 45 24.77 31.54 -37.21
CA LYS A 45 23.83 31.81 -36.10
C LYS A 45 24.14 30.85 -34.96
N THR A 46 24.73 31.38 -33.89
CA THR A 46 24.93 30.64 -32.64
C THR A 46 23.57 30.51 -31.95
N ILE A 47 23.01 29.30 -31.91
CA ILE A 47 21.85 28.99 -31.06
C ILE A 47 22.40 28.30 -29.81
N THR A 48 22.38 29.01 -28.68
CA THR A 48 22.65 28.40 -27.37
C THR A 48 21.37 27.73 -26.89
N ALA A 49 21.25 26.41 -27.10
CA ALA A 49 20.19 25.62 -26.49
C ALA A 49 20.67 25.15 -25.11
N ALA A 50 20.10 25.72 -24.03
CA ALA A 50 20.30 25.22 -22.69
C ALA A 50 19.38 24.02 -22.46
N LEU A 51 19.92 22.80 -22.53
CA LEU A 51 19.23 21.58 -22.10
C LEU A 51 19.41 21.46 -20.58
N LEU A 52 18.39 21.88 -19.83
CA LEU A 52 18.26 21.59 -18.40
C LEU A 52 17.85 20.14 -18.25
N LEU A 53 18.83 19.26 -18.03
CA LEU A 53 18.60 17.87 -17.66
C LEU A 53 18.57 17.78 -16.13
N GLU A 54 17.37 17.83 -15.53
CA GLU A 54 17.20 17.53 -14.10
C GLU A 54 17.30 16.01 -13.91
N ILE A 55 18.49 15.53 -13.57
CA ILE A 55 18.67 14.17 -13.05
C ILE A 55 18.35 14.23 -11.55
N TYR A 56 17.12 13.84 -11.18
CA TYR A 56 16.80 13.54 -9.78
C TYR A 56 17.38 12.17 -9.42
N THR A 57 18.61 12.15 -8.94
CA THR A 57 19.12 10.99 -8.22
C THR A 57 18.51 11.02 -6.82
N ILE A 58 17.60 10.08 -6.55
CA ILE A 58 17.01 9.84 -5.23
C ILE A 58 18.15 9.40 -4.29
N TYR A 59 18.75 10.34 -3.58
CA TYR A 59 19.71 10.06 -2.53
C TYR A 59 18.95 9.89 -1.21
N TYR A 60 18.80 8.64 -0.77
CA TYR A 60 18.46 8.33 0.63
C TYR A 60 19.71 8.55 1.47
N PRO A 61 19.73 9.51 2.43
CA PRO A 61 20.84 9.63 3.35
C PRO A 61 20.57 8.65 4.49
N ASN A 62 21.04 7.41 4.36
CA ASN A 62 21.38 6.48 5.45
C ASN A 62 21.64 5.09 4.86
N LEU A 63 22.90 4.76 4.52
CA LEU A 63 23.49 3.41 4.53
C LEU A 63 24.74 3.37 3.64
N LEU A 64 25.88 3.86 4.13
CA LEU A 64 27.19 3.36 3.69
C LEU A 64 28.19 3.55 4.85
N SER A 65 28.24 2.56 5.74
CA SER A 65 29.44 2.32 6.54
C SER A 65 30.45 1.54 5.68
N PRO A 66 31.75 1.79 5.78
CA PRO A 66 32.74 1.08 4.99
C PRO A 66 32.82 -0.40 5.40
N LEU A 67 32.79 -1.30 4.42
CA LEU A 67 32.95 -2.74 4.61
C LEU A 67 34.42 -3.06 4.97
N PRO A 68 34.68 -3.87 6.00
CA PRO A 68 35.96 -4.53 6.14
C PRO A 68 36.04 -5.74 5.21
N ASN A 69 37.12 -5.82 4.44
CA ASN A 69 37.55 -7.02 3.75
C ASN A 69 37.86 -8.12 4.78
N ASN A 70 37.14 -9.24 4.78
CA ASN A 70 37.68 -10.58 4.53
C ASN A 70 36.74 -11.72 4.97
N THR A 71 36.64 -12.70 4.05
CA THR A 71 36.52 -14.15 4.24
C THR A 71 35.67 -14.70 5.39
N GLY A 72 34.46 -15.10 5.02
CA GLY A 72 33.61 -16.02 5.76
C GLY A 72 32.17 -15.86 5.27
N LEU A 73 31.62 -16.87 4.57
CA LEU A 73 30.19 -16.92 4.22
C LEU A 73 29.35 -17.06 5.50
N ARG A 74 29.25 -15.99 6.28
CA ARG A 74 28.13 -15.77 7.19
C ARG A 74 27.02 -15.24 6.30
N THR A 75 26.00 -16.06 6.07
CA THR A 75 24.70 -15.58 5.59
C THR A 75 24.26 -14.47 6.54
N THR A 76 24.45 -13.21 6.16
CA THR A 76 23.88 -12.09 6.90
C THR A 76 22.39 -12.37 7.05
N PRO A 77 21.84 -12.46 8.28
CA PRO A 77 20.44 -12.77 8.46
C PRO A 77 19.62 -11.75 7.67
N ARG A 78 18.83 -12.24 6.73
CA ARG A 78 17.96 -11.40 5.91
C ARG A 78 17.09 -10.59 6.86
N ILE A 79 17.09 -9.26 6.71
CA ILE A 79 16.19 -8.38 7.45
C ILE A 79 14.77 -8.84 7.11
N LYS A 80 14.01 -9.29 8.12
CA LYS A 80 12.62 -9.72 7.96
C LYS A 80 11.82 -8.55 7.39
N ARG A 81 11.17 -8.76 6.24
CA ARG A 81 10.32 -7.75 5.60
C ARG A 81 8.98 -7.69 6.33
N ARG A 82 8.30 -6.55 6.21
CA ARG A 82 6.99 -6.31 6.81
C ARG A 82 6.06 -5.81 5.71
N PHE A 83 4.94 -6.47 5.54
CA PHE A 83 3.95 -6.14 4.52
C PHE A 83 2.66 -5.67 5.17
N ALA A 84 2.16 -4.52 4.74
CA ALA A 84 0.79 -4.11 4.94
C ALA A 84 -0.04 -4.61 3.74
N VAL A 85 -1.16 -5.28 4.00
CA VAL A 85 -1.96 -5.92 2.94
C VAL A 85 -3.36 -5.37 2.94
N PHE A 86 -3.72 -4.69 1.86
CA PHE A 86 -5.03 -4.09 1.65
C PHE A 86 -5.53 -4.36 0.24
N GLY A 87 -6.84 -4.28 0.07
CA GLY A 87 -7.49 -4.54 -1.20
C GLY A 87 -8.44 -3.44 -1.62
N CYS A 88 -8.78 -3.46 -2.91
CA CYS A 88 -9.89 -2.70 -3.46
C CYS A 88 -10.53 -3.47 -4.61
N SER A 89 -11.80 -3.22 -4.86
CA SER A 89 -12.48 -3.68 -6.06
C SER A 89 -12.33 -2.67 -7.20
N THR A 90 -12.28 -3.16 -8.44
CA THR A 90 -12.45 -2.29 -9.60
C THR A 90 -13.82 -1.62 -9.53
N PRO A 91 -13.91 -0.27 -9.61
CA PRO A 91 -15.17 0.46 -9.47
C PRO A 91 -16.25 0.00 -10.47
N GLU A 92 -17.49 -0.14 -9.99
CA GLU A 92 -18.64 -0.33 -10.87
C GLU A 92 -18.88 0.94 -11.70
N LYS A 93 -19.21 0.79 -12.99
CA LYS A 93 -19.42 1.92 -13.93
C LYS A 93 -20.44 2.96 -13.45
N ASN A 94 -21.40 2.55 -12.61
CA ASN A 94 -22.52 3.38 -12.18
C ASN A 94 -22.37 3.96 -10.77
N SER A 95 -21.23 3.73 -10.08
CA SER A 95 -21.03 4.21 -8.71
C SER A 95 -19.70 4.93 -8.57
N HIS A 96 -19.75 6.15 -8.03
CA HIS A 96 -18.53 6.89 -7.67
C HIS A 96 -17.84 6.28 -6.43
N ARG A 97 -18.56 5.50 -5.60
CA ARG A 97 -18.03 4.97 -4.34
C ARG A 97 -16.84 4.03 -4.50
N GLY A 98 -16.72 3.36 -5.64
CA GLY A 98 -15.53 2.54 -5.92
C GLY A 98 -14.25 3.39 -6.00
N PHE A 99 -14.36 4.66 -6.41
CA PHE A 99 -13.20 5.55 -6.51
C PHE A 99 -12.68 6.04 -5.16
N ASP A 100 -13.47 5.93 -4.08
CA ASP A 100 -13.02 6.29 -2.73
C ASP A 100 -11.80 5.47 -2.33
N TYR A 101 -11.90 4.14 -2.46
CA TYR A 101 -10.82 3.22 -2.10
C TYR A 101 -9.66 3.26 -3.11
N VAL A 102 -9.98 3.35 -4.41
CA VAL A 102 -8.96 3.44 -5.47
C VAL A 102 -8.10 4.69 -5.31
N PHE A 103 -8.72 5.82 -4.94
CA PHE A 103 -8.00 7.07 -4.71
C PHE A 103 -6.92 6.90 -3.65
N TYR A 104 -7.21 6.18 -2.57
CA TYR A 104 -6.31 6.06 -1.44
C TYR A 104 -5.14 5.10 -1.65
N LEU A 105 -5.17 4.17 -2.61
CA LEU A 105 -4.13 3.12 -2.69
C LEU A 105 -2.70 3.67 -2.67
N PRO A 106 -2.30 4.61 -3.56
CA PRO A 106 -0.92 5.09 -3.57
C PRO A 106 -0.57 5.91 -2.32
N LEU A 107 -1.55 6.54 -1.70
CA LEU A 107 -1.38 7.33 -0.48
C LEU A 107 -1.20 6.42 0.74
N THR A 108 -1.95 5.32 0.79
CA THR A 108 -1.88 4.31 1.85
C THR A 108 -0.56 3.56 1.79
N VAL A 109 -0.01 3.28 0.60
CA VAL A 109 1.37 2.78 0.49
C VAL A 109 2.35 3.73 1.17
N LEU A 110 2.29 5.04 0.88
CA LEU A 110 3.21 6.00 1.51
C LEU A 110 3.05 6.06 3.02
N ALA A 111 1.81 5.97 3.52
CA ALA A 111 1.52 5.98 4.96
C ALA A 111 2.18 4.79 5.68
N TRP A 112 2.10 3.58 5.10
CA TRP A 112 2.75 2.38 5.63
C TRP A 112 4.27 2.39 5.44
N GLN A 113 4.76 2.85 4.28
CA GLN A 113 6.19 3.00 3.98
C GLN A 113 6.87 3.89 5.02
N ARG A 114 6.23 4.99 5.42
CA ARG A 114 6.73 5.91 6.46
C ARG A 114 7.07 5.20 7.77
N ILE A 115 6.33 4.15 8.12
CA ILE A 115 6.57 3.37 9.35
C ILE A 115 7.35 2.08 9.10
N GLY A 116 7.91 1.89 7.90
CA GLY A 116 8.82 0.78 7.57
C GLY A 116 8.13 -0.50 7.10
N PHE A 117 6.92 -0.39 6.55
CA PHE A 117 6.22 -1.49 5.90
C PHE A 117 6.23 -1.31 4.38
N GLU A 118 6.45 -2.41 3.66
CA GLU A 118 6.10 -2.53 2.26
C GLU A 118 4.59 -2.80 2.14
N SER A 119 4.01 -2.63 0.95
CA SER A 119 2.57 -2.80 0.72
C SER A 119 2.29 -3.85 -0.34
N ILE A 120 1.34 -4.74 -0.07
CA ILE A 120 0.75 -5.64 -1.07
C ILE A 120 -0.69 -5.17 -1.30
N ILE A 121 -0.98 -4.78 -2.54
CA ILE A 121 -2.26 -4.25 -2.96
C ILE A 121 -2.98 -5.33 -3.76
N LEU A 122 -4.10 -5.81 -3.23
CA LEU A 122 -4.95 -6.79 -3.90
C LEU A 122 -6.03 -6.05 -4.72
N ILE A 123 -5.90 -6.06 -6.03
CA ILE A 123 -6.90 -5.47 -6.93
C ILE A 123 -7.86 -6.55 -7.40
N ILE A 124 -9.12 -6.45 -6.97
CA ILE A 124 -10.17 -7.40 -7.36
C ILE A 124 -10.83 -6.95 -8.66
N GLY A 125 -10.47 -7.60 -9.75
CA GLY A 125 -10.91 -7.32 -11.10
C GLY A 125 -9.82 -7.54 -12.15
N GLU A 126 -10.09 -7.15 -13.39
CA GLU A 126 -9.21 -7.42 -14.51
C GLU A 126 -8.12 -6.34 -14.66
N LYS A 127 -6.87 -6.77 -14.86
CA LYS A 127 -5.75 -5.86 -15.15
C LYS A 127 -6.01 -4.97 -16.37
N LYS A 128 -6.60 -5.55 -17.41
CA LYS A 128 -6.94 -4.83 -18.64
C LYS A 128 -7.94 -3.69 -18.38
N GLU A 129 -8.90 -3.86 -17.47
CA GLU A 129 -9.86 -2.81 -17.10
C GLU A 129 -9.13 -1.61 -16.47
N TRP A 130 -8.15 -1.87 -15.61
CA TRP A 130 -7.35 -0.82 -14.99
C TRP A 130 -6.47 -0.09 -15.99
N GLN A 131 -5.87 -0.81 -16.93
CA GLN A 131 -4.98 -0.21 -17.95
C GLN A 131 -5.73 0.69 -18.95
N VAL A 132 -6.99 0.38 -19.28
CA VAL A 132 -7.75 1.19 -20.26
C VAL A 132 -8.52 2.35 -19.62
N HIS A 133 -8.87 2.26 -18.34
CA HIS A 133 -9.65 3.31 -17.67
C HIS A 133 -8.73 4.46 -17.24
N PRO A 134 -8.97 5.72 -17.67
CA PRO A 134 -8.00 6.80 -17.49
C PRO A 134 -7.67 7.12 -16.02
N ILE A 135 -8.63 6.99 -15.11
CA ILE A 135 -8.40 7.18 -13.67
C ILE A 135 -7.65 5.99 -13.07
N LEU A 136 -8.00 4.76 -13.46
CA LEU A 136 -7.41 3.55 -12.86
C LEU A 136 -5.98 3.36 -13.35
N SER A 137 -5.72 3.62 -14.63
CA SER A 137 -4.38 3.63 -15.21
C SER A 137 -3.50 4.67 -14.52
N TYR A 138 -4.04 5.87 -14.23
CA TYR A 138 -3.30 6.87 -13.46
C TYR A 138 -2.93 6.38 -12.05
N VAL A 139 -3.84 5.69 -11.36
CA VAL A 139 -3.54 5.11 -10.04
C VAL A 139 -2.50 3.98 -10.16
N LEU A 140 -2.67 3.09 -11.14
CA LEU A 140 -1.75 1.98 -11.39
C LEU A 140 -0.33 2.48 -11.70
N ASP A 141 -0.19 3.50 -12.56
CA ASP A 141 1.09 4.12 -12.87
C ASP A 141 1.79 4.70 -11.62
N ASN A 142 1.04 5.20 -10.65
CA ASN A 142 1.61 5.70 -9.40
C ASN A 142 2.00 4.57 -8.45
N LEU A 143 1.22 3.47 -8.41
CA LEU A 143 1.58 2.27 -7.64
C LEU A 143 2.84 1.61 -8.20
N GLU A 144 2.94 1.43 -9.52
CA GLU A 144 4.09 0.78 -10.18
C GLU A 144 5.41 1.58 -10.03
N ARG A 145 5.33 2.88 -9.72
CA ARG A 145 6.49 3.73 -9.46
C ARG A 145 6.97 3.69 -8.00
N GLN A 146 6.20 3.11 -7.09
CA GLN A 146 6.58 2.96 -5.68
C GLN A 146 7.32 1.64 -5.51
N SER A 147 8.62 1.69 -5.15
CA SER A 147 9.47 0.50 -5.01
C SER A 147 8.99 -0.49 -3.96
N ASP A 148 8.25 0.00 -2.96
CA ASP A 148 7.79 -0.76 -1.81
C ASP A 148 6.32 -1.20 -1.98
N ALA A 149 5.79 -1.17 -3.21
CA ALA A 149 4.45 -1.61 -3.56
C ALA A 149 4.48 -2.84 -4.47
N THR A 150 3.71 -3.86 -4.13
CA THR A 150 3.43 -5.02 -4.99
C THR A 150 1.93 -5.06 -5.30
N VAL A 151 1.57 -5.01 -6.58
CA VAL A 151 0.17 -5.09 -7.02
C VAL A 151 -0.14 -6.50 -7.51
N ILE A 152 -1.11 -7.16 -6.89
CA ILE A 152 -1.61 -8.48 -7.29
C ILE A 152 -3.05 -8.32 -7.79
N PHE A 153 -3.29 -8.70 -9.04
CA PHE A 153 -4.63 -8.74 -9.60
C PHE A 153 -5.29 -10.08 -9.30
N ILE A 154 -6.51 -10.03 -8.79
CA ILE A 154 -7.37 -11.21 -8.58
C ILE A 154 -8.58 -11.04 -9.51
N PRO A 155 -8.55 -11.68 -10.71
CA PRO A 155 -9.66 -11.66 -11.64
C PRO A 155 -10.95 -12.12 -10.97
N ALA A 156 -12.04 -11.37 -11.13
CA ALA A 156 -13.32 -11.67 -10.49
C ALA A 156 -14.50 -11.08 -11.26
N LYS A 157 -15.60 -11.85 -11.28
CA LYS A 157 -16.90 -11.37 -11.76
C LYS A 157 -17.39 -10.19 -10.92
N VAL A 158 -18.12 -9.27 -11.55
CA VAL A 158 -18.53 -7.97 -10.96
C VAL A 158 -19.28 -8.17 -9.64
N GLU A 159 -20.21 -9.12 -9.61
CA GLU A 159 -21.04 -9.47 -8.45
C GLU A 159 -20.22 -9.90 -7.22
N ASN A 160 -19.03 -10.47 -7.43
CA ASN A 160 -18.19 -11.00 -6.37
C ASN A 160 -17.11 -10.01 -5.89
N ARG A 161 -16.89 -8.90 -6.63
CA ARG A 161 -15.75 -8.01 -6.38
C ARG A 161 -15.78 -7.40 -4.98
N MET A 162 -16.95 -7.01 -4.50
CA MET A 162 -17.10 -6.37 -3.19
C MET A 162 -16.76 -7.34 -2.03
N MET A 163 -17.28 -8.57 -2.09
CA MET A 163 -16.96 -9.61 -1.11
C MET A 163 -15.47 -9.90 -1.09
N LEU A 164 -14.90 -10.21 -2.25
CA LEU A 164 -13.48 -10.52 -2.40
C LEU A 164 -12.56 -9.37 -1.97
N SER A 165 -12.96 -8.11 -2.18
CA SER A 165 -12.13 -6.96 -1.79
C SER A 165 -11.98 -6.81 -0.29
N GLN A 166 -12.92 -7.33 0.48
CA GLN A 166 -12.85 -7.37 1.94
C GLN A 166 -12.08 -8.61 2.42
N THR A 167 -12.30 -9.75 1.76
CA THR A 167 -11.89 -11.06 2.27
C THR A 167 -10.53 -11.55 1.78
N ALA A 168 -10.06 -11.15 0.60
CA ALA A 168 -8.91 -11.79 -0.05
C ALA A 168 -7.58 -11.62 0.72
N ARG A 169 -7.47 -10.58 1.56
CA ARG A 169 -6.24 -10.18 2.27
C ARG A 169 -5.66 -11.28 3.16
N ILE A 170 -6.53 -12.08 3.80
CA ILE A 170 -6.09 -13.16 4.69
C ILE A 170 -5.44 -14.34 3.95
N PHE A 171 -5.63 -14.43 2.63
CA PHE A 171 -5.08 -15.51 1.80
C PHE A 171 -3.79 -15.10 1.09
N VAL A 172 -3.32 -13.86 1.25
CA VAL A 172 -2.16 -13.34 0.49
C VAL A 172 -0.93 -14.23 0.60
N ALA A 173 -0.68 -14.84 1.77
CA ALA A 173 0.45 -15.74 1.98
C ALA A 173 0.33 -17.08 1.19
N ASN A 174 -0.89 -17.46 0.79
CA ASN A 174 -1.17 -18.64 -0.02
C ASN A 174 -1.12 -18.36 -1.54
N MET A 175 -1.02 -17.09 -1.96
CA MET A 175 -0.98 -16.72 -3.37
C MET A 175 0.39 -17.00 -3.98
N LYS A 176 0.42 -17.44 -5.25
CA LYS A 176 1.68 -17.72 -5.96
C LYS A 176 2.50 -16.45 -6.19
N GLU A 177 1.81 -15.33 -6.28
CA GLU A 177 2.34 -14.00 -6.53
C GLU A 177 2.85 -13.32 -5.25
N PHE A 178 2.74 -13.96 -4.08
CA PHE A 178 3.25 -13.41 -2.83
C PHE A 178 4.77 -13.15 -2.92
N PRO A 179 5.23 -11.90 -2.73
CA PRO A 179 6.64 -11.55 -2.94
C PRO A 179 7.53 -11.86 -1.72
N GLY A 180 6.96 -12.33 -0.62
CA GLY A 180 7.66 -12.58 0.64
C GLY A 180 8.07 -14.05 0.83
N ILE A 181 8.62 -14.32 2.01
CA ILE A 181 8.93 -15.67 2.49
C ILE A 181 8.19 -15.96 3.80
N ASP A 182 8.20 -17.22 4.23
CA ASP A 182 7.46 -17.70 5.41
C ASP A 182 7.74 -16.93 6.72
N THR A 183 8.93 -16.36 6.86
CA THR A 183 9.34 -15.60 8.04
C THR A 183 9.05 -14.10 7.96
N ASP A 184 8.60 -13.60 6.80
CA ASP A 184 8.19 -12.20 6.65
C ASP A 184 6.87 -11.95 7.37
N TYR A 185 6.69 -10.72 7.85
CA TYR A 185 5.54 -10.32 8.64
C TYR A 185 4.46 -9.68 7.77
N ILE A 186 3.20 -9.97 8.05
CA ILE A 186 2.04 -9.50 7.30
C ILE A 186 1.04 -8.90 8.27
N MET A 187 0.71 -7.63 8.08
CA MET A 187 -0.37 -6.89 8.74
C MET A 187 -1.50 -6.69 7.74
N THR A 188 -2.69 -7.19 8.02
CA THR A 188 -3.88 -6.85 7.23
C THR A 188 -4.36 -5.44 7.58
N THR A 189 -4.81 -4.66 6.60
CA THR A 189 -5.30 -3.28 6.77
C THR A 189 -6.34 -2.94 5.71
N ASP A 190 -7.13 -1.89 5.92
CA ASP A 190 -8.02 -1.32 4.90
C ASP A 190 -7.26 -0.33 4.00
N SER A 191 -7.76 -0.13 2.78
CA SER A 191 -7.15 0.77 1.79
C SER A 191 -7.29 2.24 2.15
N ASP A 192 -8.21 2.57 3.04
CA ASP A 192 -8.52 3.89 3.57
C ASP A 192 -8.18 4.03 5.06
N LEU A 193 -7.27 3.19 5.56
CA LEU A 193 -6.75 3.25 6.93
C LEU A 193 -5.24 3.58 6.92
N TRP A 194 -4.84 4.70 7.53
CA TRP A 194 -3.43 5.11 7.60
C TRP A 194 -2.84 4.92 9.00
N PRO A 195 -1.67 4.27 9.13
CA PRO A 195 -0.98 4.17 10.39
C PRO A 195 -0.34 5.51 10.77
N LEU A 196 -0.56 5.96 12.00
CA LEU A 196 -0.04 7.22 12.53
C LEU A 196 1.13 7.00 13.50
N LEU A 197 1.10 5.94 14.31
CA LEU A 197 2.12 5.62 15.33
C LEU A 197 2.85 4.32 15.00
N LYS A 198 4.15 4.39 14.71
CA LYS A 198 4.97 3.23 14.31
C LYS A 198 4.97 2.15 15.38
N GLU A 199 5.19 2.53 16.63
CA GLU A 199 5.39 1.64 17.76
C GLU A 199 4.17 0.75 18.03
N HIS A 200 2.98 1.20 17.61
CA HIS A 200 1.74 0.45 17.76
C HIS A 200 1.62 -0.74 16.78
N TYR A 201 2.42 -0.75 15.71
CA TYR A 201 2.42 -1.79 14.67
C TYR A 201 3.66 -2.68 14.70
N TYR A 202 4.52 -2.52 15.70
CA TYR A 202 5.74 -3.31 15.85
C TYR A 202 5.63 -4.23 17.06
N LEU A 203 5.97 -5.50 16.84
CA LEU A 203 6.20 -6.41 17.95
C LEU A 203 7.47 -5.96 18.69
N PRO A 204 7.41 -5.77 20.02
CA PRO A 204 8.60 -5.43 20.80
C PRO A 204 9.68 -6.53 20.66
N PRO A 205 10.97 -6.19 20.56
CA PRO A 205 12.05 -7.16 20.30
C PRO A 205 12.13 -8.32 21.31
N GLU A 206 11.75 -8.06 22.56
CA GLU A 206 11.73 -9.02 23.65
C GLU A 206 10.52 -9.97 23.63
N ILE A 207 9.57 -9.75 22.72
CA ILE A 207 8.34 -10.52 22.62
C ILE A 207 8.42 -11.43 21.39
N ASP A 208 8.50 -12.73 21.63
CA ASP A 208 8.40 -13.75 20.59
C ASP A 208 6.98 -14.32 20.57
N ARG A 209 6.11 -13.67 19.78
CA ARG A 209 4.70 -14.04 19.60
C ARG A 209 4.41 -14.14 18.11
N GLN A 210 3.70 -15.19 17.72
CA GLN A 210 3.41 -15.51 16.32
C GLN A 210 2.25 -14.68 15.77
N LEU A 211 1.29 -14.36 16.63
CA LEU A 211 0.12 -13.54 16.31
C LEU A 211 0.15 -12.24 17.10
N PHE A 212 -0.08 -11.13 16.41
CA PHE A 212 -0.05 -9.77 16.92
C PHE A 212 -1.37 -9.10 16.59
N LEU A 213 -2.12 -8.69 17.62
CA LEU A 213 -3.46 -8.13 17.48
C LEU A 213 -3.46 -6.68 17.94
N VAL A 214 -3.63 -5.77 16.99
CA VAL A 214 -3.78 -4.33 17.23
C VAL A 214 -5.27 -4.01 17.36
N HIS A 215 -5.64 -3.03 18.17
CA HIS A 215 -7.04 -2.57 18.31
C HIS A 215 -8.08 -3.70 18.55
N SER A 216 -7.65 -4.78 19.20
CA SER A 216 -8.37 -6.06 19.20
C SER A 216 -9.63 -6.06 20.07
N LYS A 217 -9.88 -4.96 20.79
CA LYS A 217 -11.03 -4.77 21.68
C LYS A 217 -12.13 -3.89 21.06
N CYS A 218 -12.01 -3.51 19.78
CA CYS A 218 -12.95 -2.63 19.09
C CYS A 218 -14.40 -3.15 19.03
N CYS A 219 -14.54 -4.47 19.02
CA CYS A 219 -15.67 -5.10 18.36
C CYS A 219 -16.35 -6.09 19.30
N GLY A 220 -17.68 -6.09 19.30
CA GLY A 220 -18.48 -6.99 20.13
C GLY A 220 -18.33 -8.46 19.70
N PRO A 221 -18.61 -9.42 20.59
CA PRO A 221 -18.61 -10.82 20.23
C PRO A 221 -19.74 -11.15 19.24
N PHE A 222 -19.62 -12.27 18.52
CA PHE A 222 -20.68 -12.81 17.69
C PHE A 222 -20.83 -14.32 17.91
N THR A 223 -21.97 -14.88 17.49
CA THR A 223 -22.25 -16.31 17.58
C THR A 223 -22.25 -16.94 16.20
N HIS A 224 -21.60 -18.09 16.06
CA HIS A 224 -21.61 -18.93 14.86
C HIS A 224 -21.61 -20.39 15.28
N ASP A 225 -22.50 -21.20 14.69
CA ASP A 225 -22.68 -22.63 15.01
C ASP A 225 -22.78 -22.93 16.51
N GLY A 226 -23.64 -22.17 17.20
CA GLY A 226 -23.88 -22.32 18.64
C GLY A 226 -22.74 -21.85 19.54
N ARG A 227 -21.69 -21.25 18.98
CA ARG A 227 -20.49 -20.86 19.71
C ARG A 227 -20.22 -19.35 19.62
N SER A 228 -19.81 -18.75 20.74
CA SER A 228 -19.42 -17.34 20.81
C SER A 228 -17.93 -17.15 20.46
N TYR A 229 -17.66 -16.16 19.61
CA TYR A 229 -16.33 -15.75 19.16
C TYR A 229 -16.12 -14.26 19.45
N ARG A 230 -14.89 -13.89 19.84
CA ARG A 230 -14.46 -12.49 19.84
C ARG A 230 -14.30 -12.03 18.39
N MET A 231 -14.94 -10.93 18.01
CA MET A 231 -14.71 -10.33 16.70
C MET A 231 -13.37 -9.59 16.70
N LEU A 232 -12.50 -9.95 15.76
CA LEU A 232 -11.23 -9.28 15.51
C LEU A 232 -11.40 -8.35 14.29
N PRO A 233 -10.94 -7.08 14.39
CA PRO A 233 -10.95 -6.18 13.25
C PRO A 233 -9.97 -6.69 12.19
N MET A 234 -10.45 -6.87 10.96
CA MET A 234 -9.64 -7.37 9.87
C MET A 234 -8.44 -6.46 9.58
N SER A 235 -8.54 -5.16 9.86
CA SER A 235 -7.49 -4.19 9.55
C SER A 235 -6.35 -4.09 10.56
N HIS A 236 -6.27 -5.02 11.53
CA HIS A 236 -5.32 -4.93 12.64
C HIS A 236 -4.79 -6.29 13.10
N ILE A 237 -4.69 -7.26 12.19
CA ILE A 237 -4.18 -8.60 12.49
C ILE A 237 -2.82 -8.76 11.82
N GLY A 238 -1.80 -8.99 12.64
CA GLY A 238 -0.43 -9.18 12.21
C GLY A 238 0.10 -10.57 12.54
N ALA A 239 0.76 -11.23 11.59
CA ALA A 239 1.41 -12.52 11.83
C ALA A 239 2.52 -12.77 10.80
N SER A 240 3.35 -13.79 11.02
CA SER A 240 4.25 -14.26 9.96
C SER A 240 3.47 -14.86 8.79
N ALA A 241 4.06 -14.90 7.59
CA ALA A 241 3.45 -15.54 6.44
C ALA A 241 3.17 -17.04 6.71
N ALA A 242 4.07 -17.76 7.38
CA ALA A 242 3.83 -19.14 7.81
C ALA A 242 2.61 -19.23 8.75
N THR A 243 2.52 -18.36 9.75
CA THR A 243 1.40 -18.34 10.69
C THR A 243 0.08 -18.02 9.99
N TRP A 244 0.05 -17.10 9.01
CA TRP A 244 -1.14 -16.86 8.19
C TRP A 244 -1.57 -18.11 7.40
N LYS A 245 -0.61 -18.83 6.81
CA LYS A 245 -0.89 -20.11 6.13
C LYS A 245 -1.51 -21.11 7.11
N GLU A 246 -0.97 -21.24 8.31
CA GLU A 246 -1.51 -22.14 9.35
C GLU A 246 -2.92 -21.72 9.81
N ILE A 247 -3.17 -20.44 10.06
CA ILE A 247 -4.48 -19.93 10.50
C ILE A 247 -5.55 -20.28 9.47
N ILE A 248 -5.27 -20.03 8.19
CA ILE A 248 -6.23 -20.32 7.12
C ILE A 248 -6.37 -21.81 6.87
N ASN A 249 -5.27 -22.57 6.93
CA ASN A 249 -5.28 -24.00 6.68
C ASN A 249 -5.50 -24.83 7.95
N THR A 250 -5.96 -24.21 9.05
CA THR A 250 -6.27 -24.93 10.28
C THR A 250 -7.37 -25.96 9.96
N ASN A 251 -7.09 -27.23 10.26
CA ASN A 251 -7.95 -28.37 9.96
C ASN A 251 -8.18 -28.66 8.45
N SER A 252 -7.32 -28.14 7.57
CA SER A 252 -7.37 -28.46 6.13
C SER A 252 -5.96 -28.60 5.57
N THR A 253 -5.63 -29.76 5.01
CA THR A 253 -4.31 -30.01 4.42
C THR A 253 -4.17 -29.53 2.98
N GLN A 254 -5.23 -29.00 2.36
CA GLN A 254 -5.29 -28.89 0.89
C GLN A 254 -5.97 -27.63 0.33
N PHE A 255 -6.23 -26.61 1.14
CA PHE A 255 -6.82 -25.38 0.62
C PHE A 255 -5.75 -24.42 0.08
N TYR A 256 -5.91 -24.02 -1.19
CA TYR A 256 -5.10 -22.99 -1.84
C TYR A 256 -6.03 -21.84 -2.24
N GLY A 257 -6.16 -20.83 -1.39
CA GLY A 257 -6.92 -19.60 -1.69
C GLY A 257 -6.13 -18.68 -2.60
N ASN A 258 -5.81 -19.15 -3.81
CA ASN A 258 -4.93 -18.45 -4.75
C ASN A 258 -5.69 -17.74 -5.89
N ASP A 259 -7.00 -17.91 -5.98
CA ASP A 259 -7.85 -17.26 -6.98
C ASP A 259 -9.23 -16.90 -6.40
N SER A 260 -10.04 -16.17 -7.17
CA SER A 260 -11.36 -15.74 -6.71
C SER A 260 -12.30 -16.91 -6.37
N ALA A 261 -12.22 -18.01 -7.12
CA ALA A 261 -13.16 -19.11 -7.00
C ALA A 261 -12.87 -19.92 -5.73
N SER A 262 -11.60 -20.27 -5.51
CA SER A 262 -11.13 -20.93 -4.30
C SER A 262 -11.45 -20.11 -3.04
N ILE A 263 -11.19 -18.80 -3.04
CA ILE A 263 -11.51 -17.92 -1.91
C ILE A 263 -13.02 -17.91 -1.61
N LEU A 264 -13.87 -17.78 -2.63
CA LEU A 264 -15.33 -17.79 -2.44
C LEU A 264 -15.84 -19.15 -1.95
N ASN A 265 -15.38 -20.26 -2.56
CA ASN A 265 -15.75 -21.61 -2.15
C ASN A 265 -15.38 -21.86 -0.68
N TYR A 266 -14.27 -21.31 -0.21
CA TYR A 266 -13.86 -21.41 1.18
C TYR A 266 -14.78 -20.63 2.11
N PHE A 267 -15.17 -19.41 1.74
CA PHE A 267 -16.17 -18.64 2.48
C PHE A 267 -17.53 -19.35 2.53
N GLU A 268 -17.92 -19.99 1.42
CA GLU A 268 -19.18 -20.72 1.30
C GLU A 268 -19.26 -21.89 2.30
N GLN A 269 -18.14 -22.53 2.63
CA GLN A 269 -18.11 -23.59 3.66
C GLN A 269 -18.53 -23.10 5.06
N PHE A 270 -18.34 -21.81 5.36
CA PHE A 270 -18.68 -21.21 6.65
C PHE A 270 -20.02 -20.50 6.64
N PHE A 271 -20.35 -19.85 5.53
CA PHE A 271 -21.49 -18.95 5.47
C PHE A 271 -22.57 -19.40 4.47
N GLY A 272 -22.32 -20.44 3.69
CA GLY A 272 -23.21 -20.90 2.62
C GLY A 272 -23.36 -19.89 1.49
N GLU A 273 -24.40 -20.05 0.69
CA GLU A 273 -24.70 -19.28 -0.53
C GLU A 273 -24.78 -17.75 -0.36
N ARG A 274 -24.86 -17.24 0.88
CA ARG A 274 -24.90 -15.78 1.11
C ARG A 274 -23.61 -15.08 0.67
N VAL A 275 -22.51 -15.80 0.49
CA VAL A 275 -21.22 -15.25 0.06
C VAL A 275 -21.23 -14.73 -1.38
N HIS A 276 -22.16 -15.24 -2.20
CA HIS A 276 -22.38 -14.82 -3.59
C HIS A 276 -23.39 -13.67 -3.70
N ARG A 277 -24.01 -13.26 -2.58
CA ARG A 277 -24.94 -12.13 -2.57
C ARG A 277 -24.17 -10.83 -2.61
N ARG A 278 -24.76 -9.82 -3.26
CA ARG A 278 -24.24 -8.46 -3.21
C ARG A 278 -24.18 -7.99 -1.76
N VAL A 279 -22.99 -7.63 -1.31
CA VAL A 279 -22.78 -7.08 0.02
C VAL A 279 -23.42 -5.69 0.10
N ILE A 280 -24.27 -5.49 1.11
CA ILE A 280 -24.91 -4.20 1.40
C ILE A 280 -24.15 -3.56 2.57
N PHE A 281 -23.90 -2.26 2.48
CA PHE A 281 -23.24 -1.52 3.56
C PHE A 281 -24.00 -1.69 4.88
N ALA A 282 -23.26 -1.99 5.96
CA ALA A 282 -23.78 -2.21 7.31
C ALA A 282 -24.77 -3.39 7.45
N SER A 283 -24.86 -4.30 6.48
CA SER A 283 -25.59 -5.56 6.65
C SER A 283 -24.75 -6.59 7.41
N ASP A 284 -25.36 -7.70 7.85
CA ASP A 284 -24.65 -8.78 8.53
C ASP A 284 -23.53 -9.40 7.70
N GLU A 285 -23.66 -9.34 6.37
CA GLU A 285 -22.67 -9.79 5.40
C GLU A 285 -21.47 -8.85 5.26
N TRP A 286 -21.59 -7.60 5.73
CA TRP A 286 -20.52 -6.61 5.65
C TRP A 286 -19.27 -7.01 6.44
N SER A 287 -19.42 -7.85 7.47
CA SER A 287 -18.32 -8.27 8.37
C SER A 287 -17.96 -9.75 8.23
N LEU A 288 -18.29 -10.41 7.11
CA LEU A 288 -17.97 -11.84 6.94
C LEU A 288 -16.47 -12.11 7.00
N ASP A 289 -15.65 -11.18 6.50
CA ASP A 289 -14.20 -11.27 6.55
C ASP A 289 -13.70 -11.30 8.00
N GLN A 290 -14.16 -10.36 8.84
CA GLN A 290 -13.89 -10.27 10.27
C GLN A 290 -14.39 -11.51 11.02
N LYS A 291 -15.60 -11.98 10.72
CA LYS A 291 -16.18 -13.18 11.32
C LYS A 291 -15.33 -14.41 11.00
N LEU A 292 -14.94 -14.61 9.74
CA LEU A 292 -14.15 -15.77 9.33
C LEU A 292 -12.78 -15.79 9.98
N VAL A 293 -12.05 -14.66 9.91
CA VAL A 293 -10.71 -14.60 10.50
C VAL A 293 -10.77 -14.79 12.01
N SER A 294 -11.82 -14.29 12.68
CA SER A 294 -12.03 -14.51 14.11
C SER A 294 -12.23 -15.99 14.44
N ILE A 295 -13.03 -16.71 13.65
CA ILE A 295 -13.23 -18.16 13.80
C ILE A 295 -11.90 -18.88 13.60
N ARG A 296 -11.16 -18.56 12.54
CA ARG A 296 -9.89 -19.23 12.22
C ARG A 296 -8.78 -18.95 13.21
N VAL A 297 -8.64 -17.71 13.66
CA VAL A 297 -7.70 -17.35 14.72
C VAL A 297 -8.03 -18.07 16.01
N ASP A 298 -9.30 -18.12 16.42
CA ASP A 298 -9.69 -18.86 17.61
C ASP A 298 -9.40 -20.37 17.50
N GLN A 299 -9.72 -20.97 16.35
CA GLN A 299 -9.40 -22.37 16.08
C GLN A 299 -7.89 -22.62 16.14
N TRP A 300 -7.10 -21.79 15.48
CA TRP A 300 -5.63 -21.90 15.48
C TRP A 300 -5.06 -21.76 16.90
N ILE A 301 -5.50 -20.76 17.67
CA ILE A 301 -5.10 -20.56 19.08
C ILE A 301 -5.35 -21.80 19.94
N ARG A 302 -6.47 -22.51 19.71
CA ARG A 302 -6.82 -23.72 20.46
C ARG A 302 -5.92 -24.92 20.15
N HIS A 303 -5.32 -24.95 18.97
CA HIS A 303 -4.35 -25.99 18.60
C HIS A 303 -2.94 -25.68 19.13
N GLN A 304 -2.68 -24.44 19.54
CA GLN A 304 -1.40 -24.08 20.14
C GLN A 304 -1.31 -24.64 21.57
N SER A 305 -0.18 -25.26 21.89
CA SER A 305 0.08 -25.84 23.21
C SER A 305 -0.01 -24.81 24.34
N SER A 306 0.24 -23.53 24.04
CA SER A 306 0.17 -22.43 25.00
C SER A 306 -0.40 -21.14 24.37
N ARG A 307 -1.71 -20.91 24.60
CA ARG A 307 -2.43 -19.71 24.12
C ARG A 307 -1.74 -18.39 24.50
N ARG A 308 -1.31 -18.24 25.76
CA ARG A 308 -0.66 -17.02 26.27
C ARG A 308 0.70 -16.78 25.64
N GLU A 309 1.31 -17.81 25.08
CA GLU A 309 2.63 -17.72 24.48
C GLU A 309 2.60 -17.50 22.97
N SER A 310 1.42 -17.53 22.35
CA SER A 310 1.28 -17.44 20.89
C SER A 310 0.76 -16.07 20.42
N VAL A 311 0.09 -15.32 21.30
CA VAL A 311 -0.60 -14.07 20.97
C VAL A 311 -0.03 -12.89 21.77
N TYR A 312 0.22 -11.78 21.08
CA TYR A 312 0.43 -10.46 21.67
C TYR A 312 -0.74 -9.54 21.34
N GLU A 313 -1.38 -8.97 22.37
CA GLU A 313 -2.42 -7.96 22.19
C GLU A 313 -1.84 -6.59 22.54
N VAL A 314 -1.88 -5.67 21.57
CA VAL A 314 -1.43 -4.30 21.79
C VAL A 314 -2.47 -3.55 22.62
N SER A 315 -1.99 -2.77 23.60
CA SER A 315 -2.87 -1.90 24.37
C SER A 315 -3.16 -0.61 23.61
N ASP A 316 -4.43 -0.24 23.54
CA ASP A 316 -4.89 1.06 23.02
C ASP A 316 -4.96 2.12 24.15
N GLU A 317 -4.55 1.78 25.37
CA GLU A 317 -4.67 2.68 26.52
C GLU A 317 -3.90 3.99 26.29
N GLY A 318 -4.63 5.11 26.38
CA GLY A 318 -4.09 6.44 26.12
C GLY A 318 -3.89 6.78 24.64
N LEU A 319 -4.31 5.90 23.72
CA LEU A 319 -4.22 6.08 22.28
C LEU A 319 -5.61 6.22 21.65
N TYR A 320 -5.69 6.92 20.51
CA TYR A 320 -6.93 7.24 19.82
C TYR A 320 -6.83 6.95 18.32
N ARG A 321 -7.96 6.60 17.71
CA ARG A 321 -8.16 6.61 16.25
C ARG A 321 -8.83 7.92 15.83
N ILE A 322 -8.40 8.48 14.71
CA ILE A 322 -9.19 9.52 14.02
C ILE A 322 -10.16 8.79 13.09
N ASP A 323 -11.43 8.68 13.49
CA ASP A 323 -12.44 7.98 12.69
C ASP A 323 -13.18 8.94 11.75
N ARG A 324 -13.61 8.44 10.58
CA ARG A 324 -14.43 9.16 9.60
C ARG A 324 -15.64 9.85 10.23
N SER A 325 -16.30 9.18 11.17
CA SER A 325 -17.50 9.68 11.87
C SER A 325 -17.22 10.88 12.79
N SER A 326 -15.97 11.09 13.18
CA SER A 326 -15.54 12.11 14.15
C SER A 326 -14.30 12.87 13.68
N TRP A 327 -14.21 13.10 12.36
CA TRP A 327 -13.04 13.71 11.73
C TRP A 327 -12.66 15.07 12.34
N ASN A 328 -11.42 15.19 12.78
CA ASN A 328 -10.91 16.36 13.50
C ASN A 328 -9.39 16.58 13.33
N ALA A 329 -8.82 16.12 12.21
CA ALA A 329 -7.37 16.18 11.97
C ALA A 329 -6.79 17.61 12.05
N ASP A 330 -7.58 18.61 11.70
CA ASP A 330 -7.25 20.04 11.78
C ASP A 330 -7.09 20.56 13.22
N LYS A 331 -7.68 19.87 14.21
CA LYS A 331 -7.64 20.25 15.62
C LYS A 331 -6.49 19.60 16.39
N ILE A 332 -5.77 18.67 15.77
CA ILE A 332 -4.68 17.93 16.42
C ILE A 332 -3.43 18.80 16.49
N ARG A 333 -2.97 19.05 17.73
CA ARG A 333 -1.69 19.73 17.95
C ARG A 333 -0.53 18.77 17.66
N PRO A 334 0.59 19.23 17.06
CA PRO A 334 1.75 18.38 16.79
C PRO A 334 2.26 17.62 18.02
N SER A 335 2.27 18.25 19.20
CA SER A 335 2.66 17.63 20.48
C SER A 335 1.78 16.46 20.92
N SER A 336 0.54 16.43 20.46
CA SER A 336 -0.47 15.43 20.81
C SER A 336 -0.62 14.34 19.74
N PHE A 337 0.03 14.50 18.58
CA PHE A 337 -0.10 13.56 17.46
C PHE A 337 0.33 12.13 17.81
N ARG A 338 1.32 11.99 18.71
CA ARG A 338 1.77 10.68 19.23
C ARG A 338 0.70 9.88 19.98
N ASN A 339 -0.41 10.52 20.37
CA ASN A 339 -1.52 9.84 21.03
C ASN A 339 -2.49 9.22 20.01
N TYR A 340 -2.22 9.30 18.71
CA TYR A 340 -3.07 8.73 17.67
C TYR A 340 -2.36 7.57 16.99
N PHE A 341 -2.99 6.39 16.97
CA PHE A 341 -2.37 5.20 16.40
C PHE A 341 -2.67 5.02 14.92
N ASP A 342 -3.89 5.37 14.48
CA ASP A 342 -4.28 5.36 13.07
C ASP A 342 -5.41 6.36 12.75
N THR A 343 -5.76 6.44 11.47
CA THR A 343 -6.95 7.15 10.99
C THR A 343 -7.72 6.33 9.96
N HIS A 344 -9.04 6.45 10.00
CA HIS A 344 -9.96 5.98 8.98
C HIS A 344 -10.41 7.18 8.13
N LEU A 345 -10.05 7.18 6.86
CA LEU A 345 -10.12 8.35 6.00
C LEU A 345 -11.56 8.68 5.58
N LEU A 346 -11.78 9.95 5.21
CA LEU A 346 -13.06 10.44 4.71
C LEU A 346 -13.48 9.74 3.41
N ILE A 347 -14.79 9.61 3.20
CA ILE A 347 -15.32 9.25 1.88
C ILE A 347 -15.21 10.48 0.97
N ASP A 348 -15.08 10.26 -0.34
CA ASP A 348 -14.92 11.29 -1.35
C ASP A 348 -13.66 12.14 -1.11
N GLY A 349 -12.59 11.56 -0.55
CA GLY A 349 -11.35 12.26 -0.18
C GLY A 349 -10.63 12.97 -1.33
N PHE A 350 -10.95 12.61 -2.57
CA PHE A 350 -10.45 13.27 -3.77
C PHE A 350 -11.23 14.56 -4.12
N MET A 351 -12.33 14.86 -3.44
CA MET A 351 -13.03 16.15 -3.58
C MET A 351 -12.22 17.26 -2.90
N PRO A 352 -12.14 18.47 -3.48
CA PRO A 352 -11.31 19.54 -2.94
C PRO A 352 -11.54 19.87 -1.47
N ASP A 353 -12.80 19.96 -1.02
CA ASP A 353 -13.17 20.26 0.37
C ASP A 353 -12.74 19.15 1.35
N LYS A 354 -12.88 17.87 0.93
CA LYS A 354 -12.45 16.71 1.73
C LYS A 354 -10.94 16.57 1.74
N TRP A 355 -10.28 16.83 0.61
CA TRP A 355 -8.83 16.81 0.53
C TRP A 355 -8.22 17.91 1.41
N ASP A 356 -8.82 19.10 1.40
CA ASP A 356 -8.37 20.21 2.25
C ASP A 356 -8.45 19.88 3.75
N SER A 357 -9.44 19.10 4.19
CA SER A 357 -9.53 18.64 5.57
C SER A 357 -8.59 17.47 5.92
N ILE A 358 -8.03 16.78 4.91
CA ILE A 358 -7.01 15.73 5.06
C ILE A 358 -5.59 16.32 5.12
N LYS A 359 -5.33 17.45 4.45
CA LYS A 359 -4.00 18.10 4.44
C LYS A 359 -3.37 18.33 5.81
N PRO A 360 -4.10 18.75 6.88
CA PRO A 360 -3.52 18.88 8.21
C PRO A 360 -2.88 17.58 8.71
N LEU A 361 -3.49 16.43 8.44
CA LEU A 361 -2.95 15.12 8.81
C LEU A 361 -1.65 14.83 8.07
N LEU A 362 -1.58 15.09 6.76
CA LEU A 362 -0.36 14.90 5.98
C LEU A 362 0.80 15.72 6.53
N ASN A 363 0.53 16.95 6.97
CA ASN A 363 1.54 17.82 7.58
C ASN A 363 2.03 17.28 8.93
N LEU A 364 1.16 16.62 9.70
CA LEU A 364 1.55 15.92 10.93
C LEU A 364 2.39 14.66 10.63
N MET A 365 2.04 13.90 9.60
CA MET A 365 2.70 12.64 9.25
C MET A 365 4.12 12.85 8.69
N TYR A 366 4.30 13.79 7.76
CA TYR A 366 5.55 13.95 7.01
C TYR A 366 6.44 15.07 7.54
N ASN A 367 6.05 15.68 8.66
CA ASN A 367 6.50 17.01 9.09
C ASN A 367 6.33 18.01 7.93
N LYS A 368 6.73 19.28 8.06
CA LYS A 368 6.66 20.23 6.92
C LYS A 368 7.62 19.86 5.76
N SER A 369 8.11 18.63 5.66
CA SER A 369 8.90 18.20 4.50
C SER A 369 8.03 18.37 3.26
N THR A 370 8.55 19.19 2.34
CA THR A 370 7.80 19.63 1.16
C THR A 370 7.47 18.45 0.27
N PHE A 371 8.37 17.46 0.18
CA PHE A 371 8.26 16.41 -0.84
C PHE A 371 7.03 15.50 -0.68
N GLY A 372 6.81 14.93 0.51
CA GLY A 372 5.71 13.98 0.73
C GLY A 372 4.34 14.65 0.58
N SER A 373 4.16 15.79 1.24
CA SER A 373 2.90 16.56 1.18
C SER A 373 2.64 17.11 -0.24
N GLU A 374 3.67 17.62 -0.93
CA GLU A 374 3.51 18.13 -2.29
C GLU A 374 3.19 17.02 -3.30
N TRP A 375 3.82 15.84 -3.19
CA TRP A 375 3.47 14.70 -4.03
C TRP A 375 2.00 14.30 -3.83
N CYS A 376 1.56 14.15 -2.58
CA CYS A 376 0.17 13.82 -2.26
C CYS A 376 -0.80 14.85 -2.85
N ASN A 377 -0.49 16.14 -2.74
CA ASN A 377 -1.32 17.23 -3.29
C ASN A 377 -1.39 17.21 -4.81
N ARG A 378 -0.27 16.99 -5.50
CA ARG A 378 -0.26 16.85 -6.98
C ARG A 378 -1.03 15.61 -7.42
N TYR A 379 -0.88 14.50 -6.71
CA TYR A 379 -1.62 13.28 -6.97
C TYR A 379 -3.13 13.51 -6.86
N ALA A 380 -3.58 14.10 -5.75
CA ALA A 380 -4.98 14.39 -5.49
C ALA A 380 -5.60 15.35 -6.51
N ALA A 381 -4.92 16.46 -6.81
CA ALA A 381 -5.38 17.42 -7.80
C ALA A 381 -5.53 16.79 -9.20
N ARG A 382 -4.58 15.94 -9.60
CA ARG A 382 -4.64 15.25 -10.90
C ARG A 382 -5.73 14.19 -10.93
N PHE A 383 -5.89 13.40 -9.87
CA PHE A 383 -6.96 12.43 -9.75
C PHE A 383 -8.33 13.12 -9.89
N TYR A 384 -8.56 14.19 -9.14
CA TYR A 384 -9.81 14.96 -9.21
C TYR A 384 -10.10 15.49 -10.62
N LYS A 385 -9.09 16.05 -11.29
CA LYS A 385 -9.22 16.52 -12.68
C LYS A 385 -9.64 15.41 -13.64
N LEU A 386 -9.06 14.21 -13.50
CA LEU A 386 -9.43 13.04 -14.30
C LEU A 386 -10.84 12.57 -13.96
N PHE A 387 -11.21 12.58 -12.68
CA PHE A 387 -12.53 12.20 -12.20
C PHE A 387 -13.64 13.10 -12.76
N ILE A 388 -13.48 14.42 -12.69
CA ILE A 388 -14.45 15.37 -13.25
C ILE A 388 -14.61 15.17 -14.75
N LYS A 389 -13.50 15.06 -15.50
CA LYS A 389 -13.55 14.80 -16.95
C LYS A 389 -14.32 13.53 -17.27
N TRP A 390 -14.00 12.43 -16.61
CA TRP A 390 -14.68 11.14 -16.79
C TRP A 390 -16.18 11.22 -16.47
N LYS A 391 -16.53 11.86 -15.34
CA LYS A 391 -17.93 12.05 -14.92
C LYS A 391 -18.71 12.85 -15.96
N THR A 392 -18.15 13.97 -16.46
CA THR A 392 -18.80 14.80 -17.49
C THR A 392 -19.01 14.06 -18.81
N SER A 393 -18.02 13.29 -19.27
CA SER A 393 -18.13 12.52 -20.52
C SER A 393 -19.12 11.36 -20.40
N SER A 394 -19.29 10.79 -19.21
CA SER A 394 -20.25 9.71 -18.98
C SER A 394 -21.69 10.20 -18.90
N SER A 395 -21.90 11.45 -18.47
CA SER A 395 -23.22 12.09 -18.44
C SER A 395 -23.71 12.52 -19.82
N SER A 396 -22.82 12.88 -20.75
CA SER A 396 -23.19 13.28 -22.12
C SER A 396 -23.51 12.11 -23.05
N ALA A 397 -23.23 10.87 -22.63
CA ALA A 397 -23.45 9.66 -23.41
C ALA A 397 -24.78 8.95 -23.08
N LYS A 398 -25.54 9.49 -22.12
CA LYS A 398 -26.92 9.10 -21.80
C LYS A 398 -27.86 10.17 -22.34
#